data_AF-A0A635JBI3-F1
#
_entry.id   AF-A0A635JBI3-F1
#
_cell.length_a   1.000
_cell.length_b   1.000
_cell.length_c   1.000
_cell.angle_alpha   90.00
_cell.angle_beta   90.00
_cell.angle_gamma   90.00
#
_symmetry.space_group_name_H-M   'P 1'
#
loop_
_entity.id
_entity.type
_entity.pdbx_description
1 polymer ?
#
loop_
_entity_poly.entity_id
_entity_poly.type
_entity_poly.pdbx_seq_one_letter_code
_entity_poly.pdbx_strand_id
1 'polypeptide(L)'
;MQRKSILLACISLWVCATATIQAEDKMFPEFSHYPATVTSGPFSQTLVLTNEQIKYSAHWKKTMQQQLVKPVNFAGHYRFFATDAYQGDECQHGICGWVLDKSTGNVVSNLPEFNGSDSYGAVGDNGTPIGEPFETKTQSDSLLLILTGQAIPKELKHDKDGVPITNPCETNYYKFENNKFIRIFEDRNGCNVD
;
A
#
# COMPACT_ATOMS: atom_id res chain seq x y z
N MET A 1 27.21 28.72 -80.82
CA MET A 1 28.10 28.67 -79.63
C MET A 1 27.22 28.34 -78.44
N GLN A 2 27.44 27.18 -77.83
CA GLN A 2 26.60 26.57 -76.79
C GLN A 2 26.63 27.36 -75.48
N ARG A 3 25.49 27.45 -74.78
CA ARG A 3 25.45 27.34 -73.32
C ARG A 3 24.21 26.56 -72.91
N LYS A 4 24.45 25.33 -72.44
CA LYS A 4 23.48 24.45 -71.78
C LYS A 4 23.27 24.98 -70.36
N SER A 5 22.04 25.30 -69.99
CA SER A 5 21.67 25.51 -68.58
C SER A 5 20.98 24.25 -68.08
N ILE A 6 21.72 23.47 -67.30
CA ILE A 6 21.21 22.30 -66.58
C ILE A 6 20.55 22.84 -65.31
N LEU A 7 19.23 22.80 -65.23
CA LEU A 7 18.52 22.97 -63.95
C LEU A 7 18.58 21.63 -63.21
N LEU A 8 19.39 21.57 -62.14
CA LEU A 8 19.26 20.56 -61.10
C LEU A 8 18.01 20.88 -60.27
N ALA A 9 16.98 20.03 -60.35
CA ALA A 9 15.87 20.05 -59.41
C ALA A 9 16.29 19.30 -58.14
N CYS A 10 16.50 20.02 -57.04
CA CYS A 10 16.72 19.44 -55.72
C CYS A 10 15.41 18.82 -55.22
N ILE A 11 15.36 17.48 -55.15
CA ILE A 11 14.28 16.74 -54.48
C ILE A 11 14.61 16.75 -52.99
N SER A 12 13.97 17.62 -52.21
CA SER A 12 14.05 17.58 -50.74
C SER A 12 13.05 16.54 -50.23
N LEU A 13 13.53 15.33 -49.94
CA LEU A 13 12.79 14.33 -49.18
C LEU A 13 12.69 14.78 -47.71
N TRP A 14 11.55 15.32 -47.32
CA TRP A 14 11.16 15.46 -45.93
C TRP A 14 10.79 14.08 -45.39
N VAL A 15 11.75 13.42 -44.73
CA VAL A 15 11.47 12.25 -43.89
C VAL A 15 10.87 12.78 -42.59
N CYS A 16 9.54 12.82 -42.49
CA CYS A 16 8.86 12.97 -41.21
C CYS A 16 9.11 11.69 -40.40
N ALA A 17 10.14 11.70 -39.56
CA ALA A 17 10.28 10.71 -38.51
C ALA A 17 9.12 10.92 -37.52
N THR A 18 8.05 10.14 -37.66
CA THR A 18 7.02 10.04 -36.64
C THR A 18 7.65 9.34 -35.46
N ALA A 19 8.03 10.10 -34.43
CA ALA A 19 8.32 9.54 -33.13
C ALA A 19 7.01 8.95 -32.59
N THR A 20 6.86 7.63 -32.68
CA THR A 20 5.82 6.91 -31.94
C THR A 20 6.16 7.05 -30.46
N ILE A 21 5.44 7.92 -29.77
CA ILE A 21 5.43 7.95 -28.31
C ILE A 21 4.78 6.64 -27.89
N GLN A 22 5.58 5.65 -27.48
CA GLN A 22 5.05 4.50 -26.77
C GLN A 22 4.56 5.02 -25.41
N ALA A 23 3.25 4.92 -25.16
CA ALA A 23 2.76 5.00 -23.80
C ALA A 23 3.45 3.88 -23.02
N GLU A 24 4.20 4.22 -21.97
CA GLU A 24 4.61 3.21 -20.99
C GLU A 24 3.32 2.70 -20.32
N ASP A 25 2.91 1.48 -20.64
CA ASP A 25 1.91 0.78 -19.85
C ASP A 25 2.44 0.73 -18.41
N LYS A 26 1.79 1.46 -17.51
CA LYS A 26 2.14 1.51 -16.09
C LYS A 26 1.93 0.11 -15.52
N MET A 27 3.00 -0.68 -15.45
CA MET A 27 2.93 -2.05 -14.95
C MET A 27 2.83 -2.02 -13.42
N PHE A 28 1.63 -2.26 -12.89
CA PHE A 28 1.41 -2.36 -11.45
C PHE A 28 2.06 -3.62 -10.88
N PRO A 29 2.63 -3.58 -9.66
CA PRO A 29 3.15 -4.78 -9.01
C PRO A 29 2.06 -5.84 -8.81
N GLU A 30 2.34 -7.07 -9.23
CA GLU A 30 1.44 -8.22 -9.10
C GLU A 30 1.93 -9.21 -8.05
N PHE A 31 1.01 -9.92 -7.40
CA PHE A 31 1.32 -10.89 -6.34
C PHE A 31 2.31 -11.99 -6.78
N SER A 32 2.19 -12.45 -8.03
CA SER A 32 3.02 -13.49 -8.65
C SER A 32 4.51 -13.13 -8.72
N HIS A 33 4.84 -11.84 -8.75
CA HIS A 33 6.23 -11.35 -8.79
C HIS A 33 6.92 -11.33 -7.41
N TYR A 34 6.16 -11.55 -6.33
CA TYR A 34 6.67 -11.51 -4.95
C TYR A 34 6.32 -12.80 -4.20
N PRO A 35 6.79 -13.98 -4.65
CA PRO A 35 6.35 -15.25 -4.09
C PRO A 35 6.80 -15.44 -2.63
N ALA A 36 5.97 -16.11 -1.84
CA ALA A 36 6.26 -16.55 -0.49
C ALA A 36 5.94 -18.05 -0.33
N THR A 37 6.79 -18.77 0.38
CA THR A 37 6.54 -20.18 0.68
C THR A 37 5.51 -20.30 1.80
N VAL A 38 4.32 -20.80 1.47
CA VAL A 38 3.26 -21.09 2.46
C VAL A 38 3.67 -22.27 3.31
N THR A 39 3.64 -22.09 4.63
CA THR A 39 3.84 -23.19 5.59
C THR A 39 2.51 -23.58 6.22
N SER A 40 2.37 -24.83 6.65
CA SER A 40 1.17 -25.35 7.31
C SER A 40 1.34 -25.54 8.83
N GLY A 41 2.49 -25.12 9.38
CA GLY A 41 2.81 -25.24 10.81
C GLY A 41 3.86 -26.31 11.15
N PRO A 42 4.02 -26.65 12.45
CA PRO A 42 3.15 -26.27 13.55
C PRO A 42 3.17 -24.76 13.84
N PHE A 43 1.99 -24.18 14.06
CA PHE A 43 1.84 -22.76 14.42
C PHE A 43 1.67 -22.59 15.92
N SER A 44 2.20 -21.48 16.44
CA SER A 44 1.99 -21.07 17.81
C SER A 44 0.50 -20.90 18.11
N GLN A 45 0.10 -21.37 19.28
CA GLN A 45 -1.25 -21.19 19.82
C GLN A 45 -1.32 -20.05 20.84
N THR A 46 -0.18 -19.48 21.22
CA THR A 46 -0.09 -18.49 22.28
C THR A 46 0.59 -17.23 21.76
N LEU A 47 -0.05 -16.10 22.02
CA LEU A 47 0.49 -14.79 21.71
C LEU A 47 1.74 -14.50 22.58
N VAL A 48 2.82 -14.10 21.93
CA VAL A 48 4.05 -13.64 22.59
C VAL A 48 4.11 -12.13 22.48
N LEU A 49 4.19 -11.45 23.63
CA LEU A 49 4.10 -9.99 23.72
C LEU A 49 5.44 -9.38 24.10
N THR A 50 5.78 -8.25 23.47
CA THR A 50 6.90 -7.41 23.90
C THR A 50 6.56 -6.64 25.18
N ASN A 51 7.58 -6.06 25.83
CA ASN A 51 7.39 -5.18 26.99
C ASN A 51 6.46 -3.98 26.72
N GLU A 52 6.42 -3.52 25.46
CA GLU A 52 5.51 -2.47 25.04
C GLU A 52 4.07 -3.01 24.89
N GLN A 53 3.89 -4.11 24.16
CA GLN A 53 2.59 -4.71 23.91
C GLN A 53 1.91 -5.26 25.18
N ILE A 54 2.70 -5.60 26.22
CA ILE A 54 2.18 -5.94 27.54
C ILE A 54 1.36 -4.78 28.14
N LYS A 55 1.62 -3.53 27.76
CA LYS A 55 0.90 -2.35 28.26
C LYS A 55 -0.39 -2.06 27.47
N TYR A 56 -0.56 -2.64 26.27
CA TYR A 56 -1.74 -2.42 25.44
C TYR A 56 -3.02 -2.95 26.08
N SER A 57 -4.16 -2.52 25.54
CA SER A 57 -5.47 -2.85 26.10
C SER A 57 -5.73 -4.37 26.16
N ALA A 58 -6.57 -4.79 27.12
CA ALA A 58 -7.02 -6.18 27.19
C ALA A 58 -7.81 -6.59 25.94
N HIS A 59 -8.53 -5.64 25.34
CA HIS A 59 -9.26 -5.85 24.10
C HIS A 59 -8.29 -6.20 22.96
N TRP A 60 -7.22 -5.43 22.78
CA TRP A 60 -6.20 -5.72 21.77
C TRP A 60 -5.56 -7.08 21.94
N LYS A 61 -5.13 -7.43 23.16
CA LYS A 61 -4.52 -8.75 23.43
C LYS A 61 -5.46 -9.90 23.09
N LYS A 62 -6.74 -9.77 23.48
CA LYS A 62 -7.78 -10.77 23.16
C LYS A 62 -7.96 -10.91 21.65
N THR A 63 -8.07 -9.81 20.93
CA THR A 63 -8.25 -9.85 19.48
C THR A 63 -7.01 -10.40 18.76
N MET A 64 -5.79 -10.01 19.15
CA MET A 64 -4.57 -10.58 18.57
C MET A 64 -4.48 -12.09 18.79
N GLN A 65 -4.83 -12.57 19.98
CA GLN A 65 -4.92 -14.01 20.25
C GLN A 65 -5.97 -14.70 19.37
N GLN A 66 -7.13 -14.07 19.14
CA GLN A 66 -8.16 -14.60 18.23
C GLN A 66 -7.72 -14.59 16.77
N GLN A 67 -6.93 -13.60 16.34
CA GLN A 67 -6.36 -13.59 14.99
C GLN A 67 -5.27 -14.65 14.85
N LEU A 68 -4.40 -14.85 15.86
CA LEU A 68 -3.31 -15.82 15.82
C LEU A 68 -3.78 -17.24 15.47
N VAL A 69 -4.94 -17.66 15.97
CA VAL A 69 -5.47 -19.02 15.73
C VAL A 69 -6.20 -19.17 14.39
N LYS A 70 -6.46 -18.08 13.66
CA LYS A 70 -7.06 -18.13 12.31
C LYS A 70 -6.03 -18.52 11.25
N PRO A 71 -6.45 -18.98 10.04
CA PRO A 71 -5.52 -19.36 8.98
C PRO A 71 -4.54 -18.25 8.57
N VAL A 72 -3.42 -18.66 7.96
CA VAL A 72 -2.52 -17.75 7.23
C VAL A 72 -3.30 -17.03 6.14
N ASN A 73 -2.97 -15.76 5.89
CA ASN A 73 -3.48 -15.01 4.75
C ASN A 73 -2.42 -14.10 4.12
N PHE A 74 -1.17 -14.15 4.60
CA PHE A 74 -0.14 -13.24 4.16
C PHE A 74 1.27 -13.85 4.25
N ALA A 75 2.12 -13.59 3.25
CA ALA A 75 3.58 -13.75 3.29
C ALA A 75 4.08 -15.12 3.82
N GLY A 76 3.41 -16.20 3.42
CA GLY A 76 3.74 -17.58 3.73
C GLY A 76 3.10 -18.05 5.04
N HIS A 77 3.61 -17.55 6.16
CA HIS A 77 3.22 -17.99 7.50
C HIS A 77 2.67 -16.86 8.38
N TYR A 78 2.47 -15.68 7.81
CA TYR A 78 1.94 -14.54 8.55
C TYR A 78 0.42 -14.46 8.44
N ARG A 79 -0.14 -13.70 9.37
CA ARG A 79 -1.51 -13.23 9.29
C ARG A 79 -1.54 -11.71 9.34
N PHE A 80 -2.08 -11.11 8.29
CA PHE A 80 -2.40 -9.70 8.24
C PHE A 80 -3.83 -9.47 8.75
N PHE A 81 -4.03 -8.41 9.54
CA PHE A 81 -5.33 -7.99 10.03
C PHE A 81 -5.37 -6.46 10.17
N ALA A 82 -6.39 -5.82 9.59
CA ALA A 82 -6.67 -4.40 9.73
C ALA A 82 -8.14 -4.17 10.12
N THR A 83 -8.43 -3.09 10.84
CA THR A 83 -9.78 -2.77 11.35
C THR A 83 -9.88 -1.32 11.82
N ASP A 84 -11.09 -0.76 11.72
CA ASP A 84 -11.51 0.55 12.22
C ASP A 84 -12.07 0.51 13.66
N ALA A 85 -12.27 -0.68 14.22
CA ALA A 85 -13.02 -0.89 15.45
C ALA A 85 -12.20 -0.73 16.74
N TYR A 86 -10.97 -0.20 16.68
CA TYR A 86 -10.14 -0.05 17.87
C TYR A 86 -10.24 1.33 18.50
N GLN A 87 -10.33 1.33 19.82
CA GLN A 87 -10.29 2.52 20.67
C GLN A 87 -9.30 2.23 21.80
N GLY A 88 -8.07 2.69 21.66
CA GLY A 88 -6.99 2.49 22.63
C GLY A 88 -5.71 3.19 22.18
N ASP A 89 -4.74 3.39 23.07
CA ASP A 89 -3.49 4.06 22.74
C ASP A 89 -2.69 3.32 21.64
N GLU A 90 -2.93 2.01 21.48
CA GLU A 90 -2.39 1.18 20.41
C GLU A 90 -2.96 1.49 19.01
N CYS A 91 -4.05 2.25 18.93
CA CYS A 91 -4.69 2.67 17.69
C CYS A 91 -5.44 3.99 17.95
N GLN A 92 -4.71 5.10 17.85
CA GLN A 92 -5.21 6.40 18.28
C GLN A 92 -6.28 6.96 17.35
N HIS A 93 -6.18 6.71 16.03
CA HIS A 93 -7.07 7.28 15.02
C HIS A 93 -7.32 6.33 13.85
N GLY A 94 -8.54 6.36 13.29
CA GLY A 94 -8.89 5.67 12.06
C GLY A 94 -8.75 4.15 12.10
N ILE A 95 -8.20 3.60 11.02
CA ILE A 95 -7.96 2.19 10.79
C ILE A 95 -6.50 1.86 11.13
N CYS A 96 -6.33 0.86 11.97
CA CYS A 96 -5.04 0.29 12.31
C CYS A 96 -5.00 -1.19 11.90
N GLY A 97 -3.81 -1.76 11.95
CA GLY A 97 -3.61 -3.16 11.59
C GLY A 97 -2.27 -3.68 12.03
N TRP A 98 -2.16 -5.00 12.04
CA TRP A 98 -1.02 -5.73 12.56
C TRP A 98 -0.71 -6.96 11.72
N VAL A 99 0.56 -7.35 11.72
CA VAL A 99 1.05 -8.60 11.16
C VAL A 99 1.44 -9.53 12.30
N LEU A 100 0.82 -10.70 12.36
CA LEU A 100 1.18 -11.78 13.28
C LEU A 100 2.06 -12.80 12.57
N ASP A 101 3.22 -13.09 13.15
CA ASP A 101 4.01 -14.27 12.79
C ASP A 101 3.40 -15.48 13.48
N LYS A 102 2.78 -16.38 12.70
CA LYS A 102 2.13 -17.57 13.27
C LYS A 102 3.11 -18.64 13.71
N SER A 103 4.35 -18.63 13.21
CA SER A 103 5.38 -19.58 13.62
C SER A 103 5.83 -19.29 15.05
N THR A 104 5.95 -18.01 15.40
CA THR A 104 6.46 -17.59 16.72
C THR A 104 5.37 -17.10 17.69
N GLY A 105 4.22 -16.69 17.18
CA GLY A 105 3.15 -16.07 17.97
C GLY A 105 3.38 -14.58 18.26
N ASN A 106 4.37 -13.95 17.63
CA ASN A 106 4.67 -12.53 17.81
C ASN A 106 3.78 -11.65 16.92
N VAL A 107 3.44 -10.45 17.40
CA VAL A 107 3.00 -9.34 16.53
C VAL A 107 4.25 -8.58 16.09
N VAL A 108 4.53 -8.59 14.79
CA VAL A 108 5.85 -8.20 14.24
C VAL A 108 5.84 -6.87 13.49
N SER A 109 4.67 -6.35 13.11
CA SER A 109 4.53 -5.08 12.39
C SER A 109 3.13 -4.49 12.62
N ASN A 110 3.02 -3.16 12.59
CA ASN A 110 1.76 -2.45 12.39
C ASN A 110 1.48 -2.33 10.88
N LEU A 111 0.46 -1.56 10.46
CA LEU A 111 0.35 -1.14 9.05
C LEU A 111 1.62 -0.38 8.62
N PRO A 112 1.93 -0.35 7.31
CA PRO A 112 3.06 0.43 6.81
C PRO A 112 2.92 1.90 7.23
N GLU A 113 4.01 2.51 7.68
CA GLU A 113 4.03 3.95 7.91
C GLU A 113 4.04 4.68 6.55
N PHE A 114 3.13 5.62 6.39
CA PHE A 114 3.07 6.53 5.25
C PHE A 114 2.77 7.95 5.74
N ASN A 115 3.52 8.92 5.22
CA ASN A 115 3.47 10.33 5.65
C ASN A 115 3.46 10.51 7.19
N GLY A 116 4.30 9.72 7.88
CA GLY A 116 4.48 9.78 9.32
C GLY A 116 3.41 9.08 10.15
N SER A 117 2.50 8.33 9.53
CA SER A 117 1.41 7.62 10.21
C SER A 117 1.25 6.18 9.73
N ASP A 118 0.98 5.27 10.67
CA ASP A 118 0.56 3.88 10.44
C ASP A 118 -0.96 3.71 10.63
N SER A 119 -1.69 4.83 10.68
CA SER A 119 -3.14 4.89 10.83
C SER A 119 -3.77 5.50 9.59
N TYR A 120 -4.84 4.89 9.11
CA TYR A 120 -5.45 5.23 7.82
C TYR A 120 -6.92 5.61 7.97
N GLY A 121 -7.42 6.46 7.09
CA GLY A 121 -8.83 6.81 6.97
C GLY A 121 -9.42 6.24 5.69
N ALA A 122 -10.72 5.92 5.72
CA ALA A 122 -11.52 5.88 4.51
C ALA A 122 -11.66 7.31 3.99
N VAL A 123 -11.57 7.51 2.68
CA VAL A 123 -11.79 8.83 2.10
C VAL A 123 -13.26 8.99 1.78
N GLY A 124 -13.90 9.94 2.44
CA GLY A 124 -15.17 10.49 2.00
C GLY A 124 -14.88 11.72 1.14
N ASP A 125 -15.35 11.67 -0.10
CA ASP A 125 -15.47 12.80 -1.03
C ASP A 125 -14.25 13.14 -1.91
N ASN A 126 -14.20 12.52 -3.10
CA ASN A 126 -13.45 12.97 -4.28
C ASN A 126 -14.38 13.70 -5.28
N GLY A 127 -15.49 14.30 -4.82
CA GLY A 127 -16.53 14.85 -5.70
C GLY A 127 -17.54 13.81 -6.20
N THR A 128 -17.54 12.61 -5.60
CA THR A 128 -18.51 11.53 -5.84
C THR A 128 -19.23 11.14 -4.53
N PRO A 129 -20.52 10.70 -4.58
CA PRO A 129 -21.27 10.30 -3.38
C PRO A 129 -20.68 9.10 -2.62
N ILE A 130 -19.74 8.38 -3.24
CA ILE A 130 -19.10 7.17 -2.73
C ILE A 130 -17.60 7.43 -2.83
N GLY A 131 -16.97 7.85 -1.75
CA GLY A 131 -15.51 7.81 -1.66
C GLY A 131 -15.05 6.35 -1.50
N GLU A 132 -13.94 5.98 -2.15
CA GLU A 132 -13.40 4.63 -2.05
C GLU A 132 -13.02 4.33 -0.58
N PRO A 133 -13.50 3.22 0.00
CA PRO A 133 -13.14 2.84 1.36
C PRO A 133 -11.67 2.41 1.40
N PHE A 134 -11.07 2.50 2.59
CA PHE A 134 -9.78 1.85 2.85
C PHE A 134 -9.84 0.37 2.43
N GLU A 135 -8.85 -0.06 1.65
CA GLU A 135 -8.76 -1.45 1.18
C GLU A 135 -7.34 -1.99 1.37
N THR A 136 -7.25 -3.27 1.76
CA THR A 136 -5.99 -4.00 1.78
C THR A 136 -6.14 -5.32 1.04
N LYS A 137 -5.23 -5.62 0.11
CA LYS A 137 -5.15 -6.91 -0.57
C LYS A 137 -3.87 -7.63 -0.17
N THR A 138 -4.02 -8.89 0.24
CA THR A 138 -2.94 -9.79 0.65
C THR A 138 -3.21 -11.18 0.10
N GLN A 139 -2.15 -11.97 -0.09
CA GLN A 139 -2.25 -13.39 -0.43
C GLN A 139 -1.28 -14.19 0.44
N SER A 140 -1.66 -15.42 0.80
CA SER A 140 -0.81 -16.28 1.65
C SER A 140 0.50 -16.63 0.98
N ASP A 141 0.55 -16.75 -0.34
CA ASP A 141 1.71 -17.12 -1.15
C ASP A 141 2.45 -15.92 -1.75
N SER A 142 2.20 -14.71 -1.22
CA SER A 142 2.88 -13.49 -1.68
C SER A 142 3.36 -12.61 -0.53
N LEU A 143 4.53 -11.98 -0.73
CA LEU A 143 5.09 -10.95 0.14
C LEU A 143 4.49 -9.56 -0.12
N LEU A 144 3.62 -9.43 -1.13
CA LEU A 144 3.02 -8.16 -1.53
C LEU A 144 1.81 -7.81 -0.67
N LEU A 145 1.79 -6.59 -0.13
CA LEU A 145 0.61 -5.91 0.39
C LEU A 145 0.27 -4.76 -0.55
N ILE A 146 -1.00 -4.71 -0.98
CA ILE A 146 -1.57 -3.55 -1.68
C ILE A 146 -2.50 -2.86 -0.69
N LEU A 147 -2.28 -1.57 -0.45
CA LEU A 147 -3.06 -0.76 0.48
C LEU A 147 -3.57 0.48 -0.25
N THR A 148 -4.89 0.65 -0.31
CA THR A 148 -5.56 1.86 -0.79
C THR A 148 -6.14 2.60 0.40
N GLY A 149 -5.83 3.89 0.52
CA GLY A 149 -6.42 4.73 1.56
C GLY A 149 -5.64 6.01 1.82
N GLN A 150 -6.11 6.80 2.77
CA GLN A 150 -5.48 8.05 3.18
C GLN A 150 -4.80 7.86 4.53
N ALA A 151 -3.48 8.03 4.60
CA ALA A 151 -2.79 8.09 5.90
C ALA A 151 -3.28 9.31 6.69
N ILE A 152 -3.66 9.13 7.95
CA ILE A 152 -4.12 10.21 8.83
C ILE A 152 -2.88 10.83 9.49
N PRO A 153 -2.56 12.11 9.24
CA PRO A 153 -1.41 12.76 9.87
C PRO A 153 -1.48 12.68 11.40
N LYS A 154 -0.38 12.36 12.07
CA LYS A 154 -0.28 12.39 13.55
C LYS A 154 -0.50 13.80 14.12
N GLU A 155 -0.15 14.82 13.34
CA GLU A 155 -0.38 16.23 13.67
C GLU A 155 -1.25 16.89 12.60
N LEU A 156 -2.40 17.42 13.01
CA LEU A 156 -3.31 18.18 12.15
C LEU A 156 -2.75 19.59 11.92
N LYS A 157 -2.15 19.79 10.75
CA LYS A 157 -1.79 21.12 10.25
C LYS A 157 -2.98 21.73 9.53
N HIS A 158 -3.05 23.05 9.54
CA HIS A 158 -4.09 23.80 8.83
C HIS A 158 -3.42 24.71 7.81
N ASP A 159 -4.09 24.91 6.68
CA ASP A 159 -3.67 25.91 5.70
C ASP A 159 -3.93 27.34 6.19
N LYS A 160 -3.63 28.32 5.35
CA LYS A 160 -3.82 29.75 5.64
C LYS A 160 -5.29 30.13 5.92
N ASP A 161 -6.23 29.31 5.49
CA ASP A 161 -7.67 29.54 5.60
C ASP A 161 -8.28 28.71 6.75
N GLY A 162 -7.45 27.98 7.51
CA GLY A 162 -7.86 27.16 8.65
C GLY A 162 -8.44 25.80 8.26
N VAL A 163 -8.22 25.33 7.02
CA VAL A 163 -8.67 24.02 6.56
C VAL A 163 -7.61 22.97 6.92
N PRO A 164 -7.99 21.81 7.51
CA PRO A 164 -7.05 20.74 7.78
C PRO A 164 -6.34 20.26 6.52
N ILE A 165 -5.01 20.23 6.56
CA ILE A 165 -4.18 19.67 5.50
C ILE A 165 -4.21 18.15 5.65
N THR A 166 -4.92 17.49 4.74
CA THR A 166 -5.00 16.03 4.66
C THR A 166 -3.98 15.47 3.67
N ASN A 167 -3.59 14.21 3.86
CA ASN A 167 -2.85 13.49 2.83
C ASN A 167 -3.80 13.14 1.68
N PRO A 168 -3.30 13.06 0.43
CA PRO A 168 -4.09 12.49 -0.65
C PRO A 168 -4.38 11.01 -0.37
N CYS A 169 -5.47 10.52 -0.95
CA CYS A 169 -5.75 9.10 -1.02
C CYS A 169 -4.95 8.48 -2.17
N GLU A 170 -4.30 7.36 -1.92
CA GLU A 170 -3.47 6.69 -2.92
C GLU A 170 -3.41 5.18 -2.67
N THR A 171 -3.04 4.42 -3.71
CA THR A 171 -2.72 3.00 -3.59
C THR A 171 -1.21 2.83 -3.49
N ASN A 172 -0.75 2.28 -2.38
CA ASN A 172 0.65 1.96 -2.15
C ASN A 172 0.86 0.44 -2.18
N TYR A 173 1.99 0.03 -2.75
CA TYR A 173 2.40 -1.35 -2.84
C TYR A 173 3.64 -1.55 -1.98
N TYR A 174 3.60 -2.55 -1.11
CA TYR A 174 4.66 -2.86 -0.17
C TYR A 174 5.12 -4.29 -0.32
N LYS A 175 6.44 -4.49 -0.39
CA LYS A 175 7.06 -5.79 -0.16
C LYS A 175 7.28 -5.96 1.35
N PHE A 176 6.78 -7.06 1.91
CA PHE A 176 7.05 -7.41 3.29
C PHE A 176 8.28 -8.29 3.41
N GLU A 177 9.29 -7.80 4.12
CA GLU A 177 10.58 -8.47 4.28
C GLU A 177 11.20 -8.09 5.63
N ASN A 178 11.80 -9.05 6.33
CA ASN A 178 12.40 -8.83 7.65
C ASN A 178 11.44 -8.15 8.64
N ASN A 179 10.17 -8.61 8.66
CA ASN A 179 9.09 -8.08 9.49
C ASN A 179 8.75 -6.59 9.26
N LYS A 180 9.13 -6.04 8.10
CA LYS A 180 8.90 -4.63 7.74
C LYS A 180 8.27 -4.51 6.37
N PHE A 181 7.50 -3.46 6.19
CA PHE A 181 6.98 -3.05 4.90
C PHE A 181 7.97 -2.13 4.19
N ILE A 182 8.35 -2.49 2.97
CA ILE A 182 9.19 -1.69 2.08
C ILE A 182 8.31 -1.24 0.93
N ARG A 183 8.06 0.06 0.81
CA ARG A 183 7.27 0.59 -0.31
C ARG A 183 8.05 0.43 -1.61
N ILE A 184 7.41 -0.16 -2.60
CA ILE A 184 7.99 -0.46 -3.91
C ILE A 184 7.30 0.29 -5.06
N PHE A 185 6.07 0.75 -4.85
CA PHE A 185 5.32 1.49 -5.84
C PHE A 185 4.22 2.35 -5.19
N GLU A 186 3.86 3.43 -5.86
CA GLU A 186 2.84 4.40 -5.46
C GLU A 186 1.95 4.72 -6.67
N ASP A 187 0.65 4.60 -6.49
CA ASP A 187 -0.35 5.07 -7.44
C ASP A 187 -1.22 6.16 -6.83
N ARG A 188 -0.88 7.41 -7.17
CA ARG A 188 -1.58 8.62 -6.73
C ARG A 188 -3.01 8.74 -7.23
N ASN A 189 -3.37 7.94 -8.24
CA ASN A 189 -4.74 7.89 -8.76
C ASN A 189 -5.55 6.74 -8.14
N GLY A 190 -4.99 6.00 -7.19
CA GLY A 190 -5.57 4.75 -6.67
C GLY A 190 -6.93 4.90 -5.98
N CYS A 191 -7.36 6.13 -5.66
CA CYS A 191 -8.69 6.43 -5.12
C CYS A 191 -9.55 7.27 -6.05
N ASN A 192 -9.11 7.52 -7.29
CA ASN A 192 -9.93 8.14 -8.30
C ASN A 192 -10.85 7.06 -8.89
N VAL A 193 -12.14 7.31 -8.84
CA VAL A 193 -13.13 6.56 -9.63
C VAL A 193 -13.14 7.15 -11.03
N ASP A 194 -12.86 6.31 -12.04
CA ASP A 194 -13.04 6.65 -13.46
C ASP A 194 -14.50 7.00 -13.78
#